data_AF-A0A7Y5R081-F1
#
_entry.id   AF-A0A7Y5R081-F1
#
_cell.length_a   1.000
_cell.length_b   1.000
_cell.length_c   1.000
_cell.angle_alpha   90.00
_cell.angle_beta   90.00
_cell.angle_gamma   90.00
#
_symmetry.space_group_name_H-M   'P 1'
#
loop_
_entity.id
_entity.type
_entity.pdbx_description
1 polymer ?
#
loop_
_entity_poly.entity_id
_entity_poly.type
_entity_poly.pdbx_seq_one_letter_code
_entity_poly.pdbx_strand_id
1 'polypeptide(L)'
;MQQGMQSMPGGMPMLDCESVMRQLWDFLDGELTPERMAAVRAHIEMCKRCYPQHEFEQSFLDAVAARRRQHSDPQRLRRRVADALRAKGLSDA
;
A
#
# COMPACT_ATOMS: atom_id res chain seq x y z
N MET A 1 28.93 25.57 21.38
CA MET A 1 27.48 25.38 21.59
C MET A 1 27.10 24.06 20.91
N GLN A 2 27.28 22.95 21.64
CA GLN A 2 26.20 22.01 22.01
C GLN A 2 25.50 21.43 20.76
N GLN A 3 26.10 20.41 20.13
CA GLN A 3 25.66 19.01 20.27
C GLN A 3 24.13 18.85 20.21
N GLY A 4 23.57 18.92 19.01
CA GLY A 4 22.16 18.68 18.72
C GLY A 4 21.90 17.21 18.40
N MET A 5 21.23 16.53 19.34
CA MET A 5 20.40 15.35 19.13
C MET A 5 21.16 14.05 18.78
N GLN A 6 21.82 13.53 19.81
CA GLN A 6 22.17 12.12 19.92
C GLN A 6 20.91 11.25 19.80
N SER A 7 20.96 10.34 18.83
CA SER A 7 20.12 9.17 18.69
C SER A 7 20.06 8.39 20.00
N MET A 8 18.85 8.11 20.49
CA MET A 8 18.62 7.25 21.65
C MET A 8 18.59 5.80 21.17
N PRO A 9 19.43 4.88 21.70
CA PRO A 9 19.42 3.48 21.30
C PRO A 9 18.42 2.71 22.18
N GLY A 10 17.25 2.39 21.62
CA GLY A 10 16.26 1.51 22.24
C GLY A 10 16.14 0.18 21.49
N GLY A 11 16.76 -0.85 22.06
CA GLY A 11 16.59 -2.31 21.92
C GLY A 11 15.85 -2.92 20.71
N MET A 12 16.51 -3.92 20.09
CA MET A 12 16.18 -4.63 18.82
C MET A 12 16.25 -3.70 17.60
N PRO A 13 16.53 -4.18 16.37
CA PRO A 13 16.56 -3.29 15.20
C PRO A 13 15.12 -2.81 14.88
N MET A 14 14.57 -1.97 15.76
CA MET A 14 13.27 -1.34 15.64
C MET A 14 13.43 -0.25 14.59
N LEU A 15 12.69 -0.42 13.51
CA LEU A 15 12.58 0.61 12.49
C LEU A 15 12.21 1.93 13.14
N ASP A 16 12.90 2.99 12.76
CA ASP A 16 12.51 4.34 13.17
C ASP A 16 11.24 4.77 12.42
N CYS A 17 10.51 5.72 12.99
CA CYS A 17 9.28 6.22 12.37
C CYS A 17 9.55 6.76 10.95
N GLU A 18 10.71 7.34 10.69
CA GLU A 18 11.06 7.90 9.38
C GLU A 18 11.18 6.80 8.32
N SER A 19 11.86 5.70 8.64
CA SER A 19 11.98 4.53 7.79
C SER A 19 10.63 3.89 7.55
N VAL A 20 9.78 3.76 8.57
CA VAL A 20 8.41 3.26 8.40
C VAL A 20 7.63 4.15 7.45
N MET A 21 7.68 5.46 7.65
CA MET A 21 6.96 6.42 6.80
C MET A 21 7.43 6.40 5.35
N ARG A 22 8.74 6.23 5.09
CA ARG A 22 9.28 6.09 3.73
C ARG A 22 8.78 4.85 2.99
N GLN A 23 8.50 3.78 3.72
CA GLN A 23 8.10 2.48 3.17
C GLN A 23 6.60 2.21 3.29
N LEU A 24 5.82 3.20 3.70
CA LEU A 24 4.41 3.00 4.04
C LEU A 24 3.58 2.59 2.81
N TRP A 25 3.86 3.18 1.65
CA TRP A 25 3.20 2.80 0.40
C TRP A 25 3.61 1.42 -0.07
N ASP A 26 4.92 1.12 -0.10
CA ASP A 26 5.43 -0.23 -0.41
C ASP A 26 4.84 -1.30 0.52
N PHE A 27 4.60 -0.95 1.80
CA PHE A 27 3.91 -1.81 2.76
C PHE A 27 2.43 -2.01 2.41
N LEU A 28 1.71 -0.94 2.05
CA LEU A 28 0.29 -1.01 1.65
C LEU A 28 0.10 -1.79 0.34
N ASP A 29 1.06 -1.69 -0.57
CA ASP A 29 1.07 -2.40 -1.85
C ASP A 29 1.59 -3.85 -1.70
N GLY A 30 2.21 -4.19 -0.56
CA GLY A 30 2.74 -5.52 -0.28
C GLY A 30 4.04 -5.84 -1.02
N GLU A 31 4.81 -4.83 -1.40
CA GLU A 31 6.03 -4.94 -2.21
C GLU A 31 7.31 -5.13 -1.36
N LEU A 32 7.19 -5.08 -0.03
CA LEU A 32 8.30 -5.32 0.89
C LEU A 32 8.56 -6.82 1.08
N THR A 33 9.79 -7.17 1.48
CA THR A 33 10.11 -8.56 1.87
C THR A 33 9.27 -8.99 3.07
N PRO A 34 9.01 -10.30 3.26
CA PRO A 34 8.20 -10.79 4.39
C PRO A 34 8.70 -10.32 5.76
N GLU A 35 10.03 -10.31 5.94
CA GLU A 35 10.68 -9.84 7.17
C GLU A 35 10.41 -8.36 7.39
N ARG A 36 10.44 -7.59 6.30
CA ARG A 36 10.24 -6.15 6.34
C ARG A 36 8.78 -5.78 6.56
N MET A 37 7.85 -6.51 5.93
CA MET A 37 6.41 -6.43 6.19
C MET A 37 6.10 -6.64 7.68
N ALA A 38 6.69 -7.68 8.29
CA ALA A 38 6.50 -7.96 9.71
C ALA A 38 7.05 -6.84 10.61
N ALA A 39 8.24 -6.32 10.30
CA ALA A 39 8.87 -5.26 11.07
C ALA A 39 8.09 -3.93 10.99
N VAL A 40 7.63 -3.55 9.79
CA VAL A 40 6.82 -2.34 9.59
C VAL A 40 5.47 -2.47 10.30
N ARG A 41 4.80 -3.61 10.16
CA ARG A 41 3.53 -3.89 10.86
C ARG A 41 3.67 -3.76 12.37
N ALA A 42 4.67 -4.42 12.96
CA ALA A 42 4.90 -4.38 14.40
C ALA A 42 5.13 -2.94 14.89
N HIS A 43 5.86 -2.12 14.14
CA HIS A 43 6.04 -0.71 14.49
C HIS A 43 4.73 0.07 14.44
N ILE A 44 3.94 -0.07 13.37
CA ILE A 44 2.67 0.65 13.20
C ILE A 44 1.70 0.31 14.34
N GLU A 45 1.60 -0.96 14.73
CA GLU A 45 0.71 -1.43 15.80
C GLU A 45 1.09 -0.86 17.18
N MET A 46 2.37 -0.59 17.41
CA MET A 46 2.88 -0.12 18.71
C MET A 46 3.10 1.41 18.76
N CYS A 47 3.12 2.09 17.61
CA CYS A 47 3.48 3.50 17.51
C CYS A 47 2.27 4.41 17.31
N LYS A 48 1.96 5.21 18.35
CA LYS A 48 0.88 6.22 18.33
C LYS A 48 1.02 7.29 17.25
N ARG A 49 2.21 7.46 16.67
CA ARG A 49 2.48 8.44 15.61
C ARG A 49 2.29 7.86 14.21
N CYS A 50 2.68 6.59 13.99
CA CYS A 50 2.60 5.96 12.68
C CYS A 50 1.21 5.36 12.41
N TYR A 51 0.51 4.87 13.45
CA TYR A 51 -0.82 4.28 13.30
C TYR A 51 -1.84 5.22 12.62
N PRO A 52 -2.02 6.49 13.06
CA PRO A 52 -3.04 7.36 12.44
C PRO A 52 -2.74 7.67 10.99
N GLN A 53 -1.47 7.70 10.62
CA GLN A 53 -1.04 7.91 9.25
C GLN A 53 -1.47 6.71 8.42
N HIS A 54 -0.98 5.50 8.75
CA HIS A 54 -1.37 4.25 8.10
C HIS A 54 -2.88 4.11 7.89
N GLU A 55 -3.69 4.40 8.93
CA GLU A 55 -5.15 4.38 8.84
C GLU A 55 -5.69 5.36 7.79
N PHE A 56 -5.12 6.55 7.72
CA PHE A 56 -5.49 7.55 6.71
C PHE A 56 -5.17 7.06 5.30
N GLU A 57 -3.97 6.56 5.02
CA GLU A 57 -3.66 6.02 3.68
C GLU A 57 -4.53 4.81 3.32
N GLN A 58 -4.80 3.93 4.28
CA GLN A 58 -5.69 2.78 4.06
C GLN A 58 -7.11 3.24 3.70
N SER A 59 -7.63 4.26 4.41
CA SER A 59 -8.94 4.85 4.11
C SER A 59 -8.99 5.52 2.73
N PHE A 60 -7.88 6.11 2.30
CA PHE A 60 -7.74 6.68 0.96
C PHE A 60 -7.82 5.59 -0.11
N LEU A 61 -7.08 4.50 0.06
CA LEU A 61 -7.14 3.35 -0.86
C LEU A 61 -8.55 2.75 -0.93
N ASP A 62 -9.25 2.65 0.21
CA ASP A 62 -10.62 2.18 0.26
C ASP A 62 -11.59 3.10 -0.50
N ALA A 63 -11.42 4.42 -0.37
CA ALA A 63 -12.20 5.41 -1.10
C ALA A 63 -11.96 5.30 -2.63
N VAL A 64 -10.70 5.17 -3.04
CA VAL A 64 -10.34 4.96 -4.46
C VAL A 64 -10.96 3.66 -4.98
N ALA A 65 -10.84 2.57 -4.22
CA ALA A 65 -11.44 1.27 -4.58
C ALA A 65 -12.97 1.35 -4.68
N ALA A 66 -13.63 2.11 -3.80
CA ALA A 66 -15.06 2.33 -3.84
C ALA A 66 -15.50 3.08 -5.11
N ARG A 67 -14.76 4.11 -5.53
CA ARG A 67 -15.02 4.82 -6.78
C ARG A 67 -14.79 3.94 -8.01
N ARG A 68 -13.75 3.11 -7.99
CA ARG A 68 -13.53 2.11 -9.05
C ARG A 68 -14.77 1.22 -9.18
N ARG A 69 -15.29 0.67 -8.08
CA ARG A 69 -16.49 -0.19 -8.09
C ARG A 69 -17.74 0.50 -8.67
N GLN A 70 -17.88 1.82 -8.51
CA GLN A 70 -19.02 2.58 -9.05
C GLN A 70 -18.96 2.79 -10.57
N HIS A 71 -17.77 2.79 -11.16
CA HIS A 71 -17.57 3.12 -12.58
C HIS A 71 -16.97 1.98 -13.42
N SER A 72 -16.40 0.97 -12.78
CA SER A 72 -16.03 -0.26 -13.44
C SER A 72 -17.31 -1.06 -13.61
N ASP A 73 -17.79 -1.19 -14.84
CA ASP A 73 -18.52 -2.36 -15.27
C ASP A 73 -17.49 -3.26 -15.97
N PRO A 74 -16.77 -4.12 -15.22
CA PRO A 74 -15.74 -4.97 -15.79
C PRO A 74 -16.34 -5.96 -16.79
N GLN A 75 -17.63 -6.28 -16.65
CA GLN A 75 -18.36 -7.15 -17.57
C GLN A 75 -18.59 -6.44 -18.90
N ARG A 76 -19.01 -5.17 -18.89
CA ARG A 76 -19.13 -4.36 -20.11
C ARG A 76 -17.79 -4.11 -20.76
N LEU A 77 -16.73 -3.84 -19.98
CA LEU A 77 -15.38 -3.71 -20.54
C LEU A 77 -14.90 -5.02 -21.16
N ARG A 78 -15.05 -6.16 -20.46
CA ARG A 78 -14.74 -7.49 -21.00
C ARG A 78 -15.52 -7.80 -22.27
N ARG A 79 -16.84 -7.54 -22.30
CA ARG A 79 -17.67 -7.73 -23.50
C ARG A 79 -17.15 -6.89 -24.67
N ARG A 80 -16.87 -5.60 -24.46
CA ARG A 80 -16.32 -4.72 -25.50
C ARG A 80 -14.97 -5.21 -26.04
N VAL A 81 -14.10 -5.72 -25.17
CA VAL A 81 -12.80 -6.28 -25.57
C VAL A 81 -13.01 -7.58 -26.36
N ALA A 82 -13.83 -8.50 -25.88
CA ALA A 82 -14.16 -9.75 -26.59
C ALA A 82 -14.83 -9.49 -27.96
N ASP A 83 -15.72 -8.50 -28.05
CA ASP A 83 -16.36 -8.11 -29.30
C ASP A 83 -15.34 -7.52 -30.29
N ALA A 84 -14.42 -6.67 -29.81
CA ALA A 84 -13.35 -6.11 -30.63
C ALA A 84 -12.38 -7.20 -31.14
N LEU A 85 -12.04 -8.19 -30.31
CA LEU A 85 -11.19 -9.33 -30.68
C LEU A 85 -11.88 -10.21 -31.73
N ARG A 86 -13.16 -10.56 -31.53
CA ARG A 86 -13.96 -11.32 -32.51
C ARG A 86 -14.08 -10.58 -33.85
N ALA A 87 -14.31 -9.27 -33.83
CA ALA A 87 -14.36 -8.45 -35.04
C ALA A 87 -13.02 -8.43 -35.82
N LYS A 88 -11.90 -8.72 -35.15
CA LYS A 88 -10.56 -8.84 -35.77
C LYS A 88 -10.20 -10.28 -36.14
N GLY A 89 -11.12 -11.24 -36.01
CA GLY A 89 -10.92 -12.64 -36.38
C GLY A 89 -10.17 -13.48 -35.34
N LEU A 90 -9.95 -12.94 -34.13
CA LEU A 90 -9.48 -13.70 -32.99
C LEU A 90 -10.70 -14.30 -32.28
N SER A 91 -11.08 -15.50 -32.69
CA SER A 91 -12.01 -16.34 -31.92
C SER A 91 -11.18 -17.24 -31.01
N ASP A 92 -11.40 -17.14 -29.70
CA ASP A 92 -11.00 -18.20 -28.76
C ASP A 92 -11.65 -19.51 -29.23
N ALA A 93 -10.80 -20.52 -29.50
CA ALA A 93 -11.23 -21.88 -29.78
C ALA A 93 -11.74 -22.57 -28.52
#